data_AF-A0A1J3J9X2-F1
#
_entry.id   AF-A0A1J3J9X2-F1
#
_cell.length_a   1.000
_cell.length_b   1.000
_cell.length_c   1.000
_cell.angle_alpha   90.00
_cell.angle_beta   90.00
_cell.angle_gamma   90.00
#
_symmetry.space_group_name_H-M   'P 1'
#
loop_
_entity.id
_entity.type
_entity.pdbx_description
1 polymer ?
#
loop_
_entity_poly.entity_id
_entity_poly.type
_entity_poly.pdbx_seq_one_letter_code
_entity_poly.pdbx_strand_id
1 'polypeptide(L)'
;VIVIVIVIVIVIVIVIVIMWRRIVSSHLKTLAADVAAGSSRRSIAATARPVGFYLSANRPAISASSSVIPRHFSSESVETVAKKKVEDVMPIATGHEKEELEAELEGRRLLDIDFPEGPFGTKEAPAIVKSYYDKRIVGCPGGEGEDEHDVVWFWLEKGKSFECPVCTQYFKLEVVGPGGPPDGHGDEDDEHHH
;
A
#
# COMPACT_ATOMS: atom_id res chain seq x y z
N VAL A 1 -11.05 46.79 30.70
CA VAL A 1 -12.15 46.19 29.90
C VAL A 1 -11.95 46.42 28.41
N ILE A 2 -11.90 47.66 27.91
CA ILE A 2 -11.74 47.98 26.47
C ILE A 2 -10.49 47.36 25.84
N VAL A 3 -9.33 47.46 26.50
CA VAL A 3 -8.06 46.87 26.01
C VAL A 3 -8.13 45.35 25.89
N ILE A 4 -8.81 44.68 26.83
CA ILE A 4 -8.95 43.21 26.83
C ILE A 4 -9.86 42.78 25.68
N VAL A 5 -10.95 43.51 25.41
CA VAL A 5 -11.83 43.25 24.28
C VAL A 5 -11.10 43.43 22.94
N ILE A 6 -10.25 44.47 22.82
CA ILE A 6 -9.45 44.70 21.61
C ILE A 6 -8.46 43.55 21.37
N VAL A 7 -7.76 43.08 22.41
CA VAL A 7 -6.82 41.96 22.29
C VAL A 7 -7.54 40.68 21.87
N ILE A 8 -8.71 40.39 22.45
CA ILE A 8 -9.50 39.21 22.08
C ILE A 8 -9.96 39.28 20.62
N VAL A 9 -10.43 40.44 20.16
CA VAL A 9 -10.84 40.63 18.76
C VAL A 9 -9.65 40.46 17.81
N ILE A 10 -8.47 40.99 18.15
CA ILE A 10 -7.26 40.82 17.34
C ILE A 10 -6.86 39.34 17.24
N VAL A 11 -6.87 38.61 18.37
CA VAL A 11 -6.54 37.17 18.38
C VAL A 11 -7.53 36.37 17.53
N ILE A 12 -8.84 36.67 17.63
CA ILE A 12 -9.86 36.01 16.82
C ILE A 12 -9.64 36.27 15.33
N VAL A 13 -9.36 37.52 14.93
CA VAL A 13 -9.08 37.88 13.54
C VAL A 13 -7.82 37.17 13.03
N ILE A 14 -6.75 37.08 13.84
CA ILE A 14 -5.52 36.38 13.47
C ILE A 14 -5.80 34.87 13.26
N VAL A 15 -6.54 34.24 14.16
CA VAL A 15 -6.88 32.81 14.05
C VAL A 15 -7.72 32.54 12.79
N ILE A 16 -8.70 33.39 12.50
CA ILE A 16 -9.53 33.29 11.29
C ILE A 16 -8.68 33.42 10.02
N VAL A 17 -7.76 34.39 9.97
CA VAL A 17 -6.86 34.59 8.83
C VAL A 17 -5.91 33.40 8.64
N ILE A 18 -5.37 32.84 9.72
CA ILE A 18 -4.51 31.64 9.66
C ILE A 18 -5.30 30.44 9.16
N MET A 19 -6.52 30.24 9.64
CA MET A 19 -7.38 29.12 9.24
C MET A 19 -7.76 29.23 7.75
N TRP A 20 -8.13 30.43 7.28
CA TRP A 20 -8.44 30.67 5.87
C TRP A 20 -7.22 30.52 4.96
N ARG A 21 -6.03 30.95 5.39
CA ARG A 21 -4.78 30.71 4.64
C ARG A 21 -4.48 29.22 4.48
N ARG A 22 -4.73 28.40 5.51
CA ARG A 22 -4.54 26.94 5.44
C ARG A 22 -5.54 26.26 4.50
N ILE A 23 -6.81 26.69 4.51
CA ILE A 23 -7.87 26.15 3.64
C ILE A 23 -7.66 26.52 2.17
N VAL A 24 -7.24 27.75 1.88
CA VAL A 24 -6.96 28.17 0.49
C VAL A 24 -5.71 27.47 -0.06
N SER A 25 -4.72 27.19 0.78
CA SER A 25 -3.50 26.50 0.37
C SER A 25 -3.68 25.00 0.12
N SER A 26 -4.71 24.35 0.70
CA SER A 26 -4.98 22.93 0.47
C SER A 26 -5.70 22.65 -0.85
N HIS A 27 -6.44 23.63 -1.40
CA HIS A 27 -7.16 23.49 -2.67
C HIS A 27 -6.29 23.68 -3.92
N LEU A 28 -5.07 24.22 -3.79
CA LEU A 28 -4.16 24.49 -4.92
C LEU A 28 -3.15 23.37 -5.20
N LYS A 29 -3.16 22.26 -4.45
CA LYS A 29 -2.23 21.14 -4.64
C LYS A 29 -2.74 20.01 -5.54
N THR A 30 -3.87 20.17 -6.24
CA THR A 30 -4.51 19.06 -6.98
C THR A 30 -4.57 19.24 -8.51
N LEU A 31 -3.67 20.03 -9.12
CA LEU A 31 -3.56 20.12 -10.59
C LEU A 31 -2.11 20.31 -11.03
N ALA A 32 -1.31 19.24 -11.03
CA ALA A 32 -0.09 19.10 -11.84
C ALA A 32 0.47 17.67 -11.75
N ALA A 33 -0.20 16.70 -12.35
CA ALA A 33 0.41 15.41 -12.70
C ALA A 33 -0.41 14.71 -13.79
N ASP A 34 -0.50 15.34 -14.96
CA ASP A 34 -0.78 14.64 -16.20
C ASP A 34 -0.01 15.34 -17.33
N VAL A 35 0.46 14.54 -18.30
CA VAL A 35 1.32 14.88 -19.44
C VAL A 35 2.83 14.75 -19.19
N ALA A 36 3.37 13.54 -19.38
CA ALA A 36 4.51 13.26 -20.30
C ALA A 36 4.94 11.78 -20.29
N ALA A 37 4.08 10.86 -20.73
CA ALA A 37 4.55 9.55 -21.23
C ALA A 37 4.83 9.67 -22.74
N GLY A 38 5.91 10.37 -23.08
CA GLY A 38 6.41 10.52 -24.45
C GLY A 38 7.55 9.54 -24.71
N SER A 39 7.31 8.58 -25.61
CA SER A 39 8.24 7.59 -26.13
C SER A 39 9.65 8.15 -26.41
N SER A 40 10.69 7.60 -25.77
CA SER A 40 12.09 7.80 -26.19
C SER A 40 12.64 6.48 -26.74
N ARG A 41 12.37 6.22 -28.01
CA ARG A 41 13.12 5.23 -28.81
C ARG A 41 14.49 5.83 -29.11
N ARG A 42 15.56 5.38 -28.43
CA ARG A 42 16.93 5.54 -28.93
C ARG A 42 17.29 4.37 -29.83
N SER A 43 17.23 4.61 -31.13
CA SER A 43 17.83 3.76 -32.15
C SER A 43 19.33 4.04 -32.19
N ILE A 44 20.16 3.07 -31.82
CA ILE A 44 21.61 3.10 -32.09
C ILE A 44 21.84 2.22 -33.31
N ALA A 45 22.29 2.84 -34.40
CA ALA A 45 22.77 2.14 -35.59
C ALA A 45 24.18 1.59 -35.29
N ALA A 46 24.35 0.28 -35.35
CA ALA A 46 25.66 -0.37 -35.29
C ALA A 46 26.06 -0.82 -36.70
N THR A 47 27.14 -0.23 -37.21
CA THR A 47 27.83 -0.65 -38.44
C THR A 47 28.69 -1.90 -38.17
N ALA A 48 28.64 -2.85 -39.11
CA ALA A 48 29.43 -4.08 -39.21
C ALA A 48 30.96 -3.82 -39.16
N ARG A 49 31.92 -4.74 -38.90
CA ARG A 49 32.07 -6.21 -39.11
C ARG A 49 33.43 -6.69 -38.47
N PRO A 50 33.97 -7.92 -38.68
CA PRO A 50 34.07 -9.02 -37.69
C PRO A 50 35.50 -9.47 -37.31
N VAL A 51 35.68 -10.24 -36.21
CA VAL A 51 36.72 -11.30 -36.08
C VAL A 51 36.18 -12.39 -35.16
N GLY A 52 36.36 -13.66 -35.55
CA GLY A 52 35.69 -14.82 -34.97
C GLY A 52 36.23 -15.31 -33.62
N PHE A 53 35.49 -16.23 -33.02
CA PHE A 53 35.91 -17.61 -32.78
C PHE A 53 34.68 -18.38 -32.26
N TYR A 54 34.68 -19.67 -32.58
CA TYR A 54 33.63 -20.67 -32.45
C TYR A 54 33.27 -20.92 -30.98
N LEU A 55 31.99 -21.18 -30.67
CA LEU A 55 31.55 -22.37 -29.95
C LEU A 55 30.01 -22.42 -29.95
N SER A 56 29.49 -23.56 -30.39
CA SER A 56 28.08 -23.92 -30.44
C SER A 56 27.52 -24.13 -29.02
N ALA A 57 26.38 -23.52 -28.72
CA ALA A 57 25.51 -23.94 -27.63
C ALA A 57 24.05 -23.65 -28.01
N ASN A 58 23.34 -24.70 -28.41
CA ASN A 58 21.87 -24.69 -28.52
C ASN A 58 21.27 -24.38 -27.14
N ARG A 59 20.70 -23.19 -26.96
CA ARG A 59 19.72 -22.91 -25.90
C ARG A 59 18.40 -22.56 -26.56
N PRO A 60 17.30 -23.30 -26.30
CA PRO A 60 15.99 -22.88 -26.79
C PRO A 60 15.57 -21.63 -26.01
N ALA A 61 15.40 -20.51 -26.71
CA ALA A 61 14.76 -19.33 -26.18
C ALA A 61 13.25 -19.62 -26.06
N ILE A 62 12.82 -20.04 -24.88
CA ILE A 62 11.39 -20.10 -24.55
C ILE A 62 10.94 -18.64 -24.42
N SER A 63 10.42 -18.08 -25.50
CA SER A 63 9.73 -16.80 -25.48
C SER A 63 8.41 -17.01 -24.74
N ALA A 64 8.42 -16.76 -23.43
CA ALA A 64 7.21 -16.71 -22.63
C ALA A 64 6.40 -15.51 -23.10
N SER A 65 5.52 -15.74 -24.06
CA SER A 65 4.47 -14.79 -24.42
C SER A 65 3.49 -14.75 -23.26
N SER A 66 3.71 -13.86 -22.29
CA SER A 66 2.70 -13.54 -21.28
C SER A 66 1.54 -12.88 -22.01
N SER A 67 0.51 -13.66 -22.33
CA SER A 67 -0.77 -13.14 -22.79
C SER A 67 -1.42 -12.43 -21.62
N VAL A 68 -1.14 -11.14 -21.47
CA VAL A 68 -1.92 -10.26 -20.61
C VAL A 68 -3.26 -10.08 -21.31
N ILE A 69 -4.25 -10.92 -20.98
CA ILE A 69 -5.63 -10.70 -21.39
C ILE A 69 -6.11 -9.50 -20.57
N PRO A 70 -6.35 -8.33 -21.18
CA PRO A 70 -6.89 -7.21 -20.44
C PRO A 70 -8.35 -7.53 -20.13
N ARG A 71 -8.74 -7.56 -18.85
CA ARG A 71 -10.14 -7.60 -18.42
C ARG A 71 -10.80 -6.27 -18.82
N HIS A 72 -11.20 -6.14 -20.07
CA HIS A 72 -11.97 -4.98 -20.53
C HIS A 72 -13.39 -5.08 -19.96
N PHE A 73 -13.69 -4.25 -18.96
CA PHE A 73 -15.03 -4.07 -18.44
C PHE A 73 -15.79 -3.11 -19.37
N SER A 74 -16.75 -3.63 -20.15
CA SER A 74 -17.68 -2.80 -20.90
C SER A 74 -18.65 -2.14 -19.93
N SER A 75 -18.46 -0.83 -19.70
CA SER A 75 -19.45 0.00 -19.02
C SER A 75 -20.60 0.29 -19.97
N GLU A 76 -21.57 -0.64 -20.06
CA GLU A 76 -22.85 -0.36 -20.69
C GLU A 76 -23.76 0.29 -19.64
N SER A 77 -23.89 1.62 -19.75
CA SER A 77 -24.71 2.45 -18.88
C SER A 77 -26.18 2.33 -19.26
N VAL A 78 -26.93 1.52 -18.53
CA VAL A 78 -28.37 1.73 -18.32
C VAL A 78 -28.65 1.53 -16.83
N GLU A 79 -29.11 2.62 -16.20
CA GLU A 79 -29.49 2.68 -14.79
C GLU A 79 -30.61 1.69 -14.48
N THR A 80 -30.24 0.57 -13.87
CA THR A 80 -30.95 0.04 -12.70
C THR A 80 -29.87 -0.43 -11.71
N VAL A 81 -30.03 -0.09 -10.44
CA VAL A 81 -29.18 -0.58 -9.33
C VAL A 81 -29.50 -2.06 -9.09
N ALA A 82 -29.34 -2.89 -10.12
CA ALA A 82 -29.29 -4.32 -9.98
C ALA A 82 -27.88 -4.64 -9.50
N LYS A 83 -27.76 -5.23 -8.30
CA LYS A 83 -26.49 -5.81 -7.83
C LYS A 83 -26.08 -6.85 -8.86
N LYS A 84 -25.11 -6.53 -9.72
CA LYS A 84 -24.53 -7.47 -10.67
C LYS A 84 -23.96 -8.63 -9.87
N LYS A 85 -24.32 -9.86 -10.22
CA LYS A 85 -23.74 -11.05 -9.59
C LYS A 85 -22.50 -11.49 -10.37
N VAL A 86 -21.62 -12.27 -9.74
CA VAL A 86 -20.47 -12.83 -10.45
C VAL A 86 -20.91 -13.75 -11.57
N GLU A 87 -22.01 -14.48 -11.40
CA GLU A 87 -22.55 -15.34 -12.45
C GLU A 87 -22.95 -14.57 -13.72
N ASP A 88 -23.31 -13.29 -13.60
CA ASP A 88 -23.66 -12.44 -14.76
C ASP A 88 -22.42 -11.97 -15.53
N VAL A 89 -21.27 -11.87 -14.84
CA VAL A 89 -20.00 -11.40 -15.41
C VAL A 89 -19.17 -12.57 -15.93
N MET A 90 -19.05 -13.62 -15.12
CA MET A 90 -18.26 -14.82 -15.43
C MET A 90 -18.94 -16.06 -14.81
N PRO A 91 -19.85 -16.72 -15.55
CA PRO A 91 -20.67 -17.83 -15.04
C PRO A 91 -19.88 -19.05 -14.53
N ILE A 92 -18.65 -19.23 -15.01
CA ILE A 92 -17.78 -20.38 -14.66
C ILE A 92 -16.82 -20.09 -13.50
N ALA A 93 -16.85 -18.88 -12.93
CA ALA A 93 -15.98 -18.49 -11.83
C ALA A 93 -16.26 -19.33 -10.58
N THR A 94 -15.24 -19.91 -9.98
CA THR A 94 -15.35 -20.69 -8.74
C THR A 94 -14.14 -20.48 -7.83
N GLY A 95 -14.23 -20.88 -6.56
CA GLY A 95 -13.14 -20.74 -5.60
C GLY A 95 -12.70 -19.28 -5.39
N HIS A 96 -11.39 -19.06 -5.23
CA HIS A 96 -10.82 -17.72 -4.99
C HIS A 96 -11.07 -16.73 -6.15
N GLU A 97 -11.21 -17.23 -7.38
CA GLU A 97 -11.53 -16.39 -8.53
C GLU A 97 -12.92 -15.75 -8.37
N LYS A 98 -13.91 -16.53 -7.91
CA LYS A 98 -15.24 -16.01 -7.63
C LYS A 98 -15.23 -15.05 -6.44
N GLU A 99 -14.49 -15.37 -5.37
CA GLU A 99 -14.39 -14.52 -4.18
C GLU A 99 -13.81 -13.13 -4.49
N GLU A 100 -12.76 -13.06 -5.31
CA GLU A 100 -12.15 -11.79 -5.76
C GLU A 100 -13.16 -10.96 -6.57
N LEU A 101 -13.89 -11.58 -7.50
CA LEU A 101 -14.88 -10.88 -8.31
C LEU A 101 -16.10 -10.42 -7.50
N GLU A 102 -16.56 -11.20 -6.53
CA GLU A 102 -17.65 -10.78 -5.63
C GLU A 102 -17.24 -9.53 -4.84
N ALA A 103 -16.00 -9.53 -4.31
CA ALA A 103 -15.45 -8.38 -3.60
C ALA A 103 -15.35 -7.14 -4.50
N GLU A 104 -14.82 -7.29 -5.71
CA GLU A 104 -14.71 -6.19 -6.68
C GLU A 104 -16.08 -5.61 -7.06
N LEU A 105 -17.11 -6.45 -7.28
CA LEU A 105 -18.47 -6.02 -7.59
C LEU A 105 -19.15 -5.30 -6.41
N GLU A 106 -18.82 -5.68 -5.18
CA GLU A 106 -19.24 -4.99 -3.96
C GLU A 106 -18.42 -3.73 -3.68
N GLY A 107 -17.35 -3.48 -4.44
CA GLY A 107 -16.44 -2.35 -4.25
C GLY A 107 -15.53 -2.48 -3.02
N ARG A 108 -15.32 -3.70 -2.50
CA ARG A 108 -14.42 -4.00 -1.38
C ARG A 108 -13.13 -4.67 -1.88
N ARG A 109 -12.03 -4.49 -1.16
CA ARG A 109 -10.78 -5.22 -1.40
C ARG A 109 -10.64 -6.34 -0.38
N LEU A 110 -10.33 -7.57 -0.82
CA LEU A 110 -10.16 -8.71 0.08
C LEU A 110 -8.96 -8.54 1.02
N LEU A 111 -7.84 -8.04 0.50
CA LEU A 111 -6.56 -7.93 1.20
C LEU A 111 -6.25 -6.48 1.60
N ASP A 112 -7.26 -5.73 2.03
CA ASP A 112 -7.11 -4.30 2.40
C ASP A 112 -6.11 -4.08 3.55
N ILE A 113 -5.98 -5.06 4.44
CA ILE A 113 -5.05 -5.00 5.57
C ILE A 113 -3.58 -5.12 5.16
N ASP A 114 -3.28 -5.53 3.92
CA ASP A 114 -1.92 -5.83 3.52
C ASP A 114 -1.07 -4.59 3.23
N PHE A 115 -1.73 -3.46 2.96
CA PHE A 115 -1.09 -2.20 2.61
C PHE A 115 -1.41 -1.15 3.69
N PRO A 116 -0.77 -1.23 4.88
CA PRO A 116 -0.99 -0.24 5.92
C PRO A 116 -0.45 1.12 5.46
N GLU A 117 -1.36 2.09 5.39
CA GLU A 117 -1.05 3.49 5.11
C GLU A 117 -1.30 4.31 6.38
N GLY A 118 -0.39 5.23 6.69
CA GLY A 118 -0.52 6.07 7.88
C GLY A 118 0.64 7.03 8.08
N PRO A 119 0.52 7.95 9.04
CA PRO A 119 1.61 8.86 9.40
C PRO A 119 2.78 8.09 10.03
N PHE A 120 3.92 8.77 10.12
CA PHE A 120 5.08 8.26 10.84
C PHE A 120 4.73 7.98 12.32
N GLY A 121 4.97 6.75 12.76
CA GLY A 121 4.62 6.28 14.09
C GLY A 121 5.52 6.85 15.19
N THR A 122 4.92 7.48 16.19
CA THR A 122 5.59 7.98 17.40
C THR A 122 5.30 7.09 18.60
N LYS A 123 5.99 7.30 19.72
CA LYS A 123 5.79 6.50 20.94
C LYS A 123 4.37 6.64 21.49
N GLU A 124 3.79 7.83 21.40
CA GLU A 124 2.44 8.15 21.86
C GLU A 124 1.38 7.73 20.83
N ALA A 125 1.70 7.85 19.54
CA ALA A 125 0.84 7.48 18.43
C ALA A 125 1.58 6.56 17.46
N PRO A 126 1.70 5.25 17.77
CA PRO A 126 2.43 4.29 16.94
C PRO A 126 1.68 4.02 15.64
N ALA A 127 2.43 3.62 14.61
CA ALA A 127 1.86 3.15 13.35
C ALA A 127 1.14 1.81 13.59
N ILE A 128 -0.17 1.79 13.34
CA ILE A 128 -1.01 0.61 13.57
C ILE A 128 -0.94 -0.30 12.35
N VAL A 129 -0.50 -1.53 12.57
CA VAL A 129 -0.43 -2.58 11.55
C VAL A 129 -1.51 -3.61 11.85
N LYS A 130 -2.46 -3.76 10.92
CA LYS A 130 -3.51 -4.77 11.04
C LYS A 130 -2.95 -6.15 10.72
N SER A 131 -3.43 -7.18 11.42
CA SER A 131 -3.04 -8.56 11.19
C SER A 131 -4.22 -9.50 11.41
N TYR A 132 -4.27 -10.59 10.65
CA TYR A 132 -5.24 -11.67 10.88
C TYR A 132 -4.85 -12.57 12.08
N TYR A 133 -3.54 -12.66 12.35
CA TYR A 133 -2.90 -13.47 13.41
C TYR A 133 -2.26 -12.61 14.50
N ASP A 134 -1.81 -13.23 15.60
CA ASP A 134 -1.19 -12.52 16.74
C ASP A 134 0.28 -12.09 16.47
N LYS A 135 0.92 -12.58 15.40
CA LYS A 135 2.25 -12.13 14.93
C LYS A 135 2.25 -11.92 13.40
N ARG A 136 2.90 -10.85 12.92
CA ARG A 136 3.01 -10.52 11.48
C ARG A 136 4.41 -9.98 11.16
N ILE A 137 4.94 -10.34 9.99
CA ILE A 137 6.18 -9.77 9.47
C ILE A 137 5.89 -8.38 8.92
N VAL A 138 6.67 -7.38 9.34
CA VAL A 138 6.54 -5.99 8.91
C VAL A 138 7.88 -5.50 8.37
N GLY A 139 7.82 -4.71 7.30
CA GLY A 139 8.97 -4.03 6.72
C GLY A 139 8.84 -2.52 6.90
N CYS A 140 9.81 -1.88 7.55
CA CYS A 140 9.89 -0.42 7.64
C CYS A 140 10.84 0.12 6.56
N PRO A 141 10.36 0.90 5.57
CA PRO A 141 11.20 1.55 4.55
C PRO A 141 11.79 2.89 5.01
N GLY A 142 11.52 3.32 6.24
CA GLY A 142 11.89 4.65 6.73
C GLY A 142 10.80 5.71 6.53
N GLY A 143 11.14 6.94 6.93
CA GLY A 143 10.32 8.15 6.78
C GLY A 143 10.70 8.96 5.54
N GLU A 144 10.19 10.19 5.46
CA GLU A 144 10.61 11.16 4.43
C GLU A 144 11.92 11.85 4.86
N GLY A 145 12.85 12.08 3.92
CA GLY A 145 14.05 12.88 4.17
C GLY A 145 15.19 12.10 4.81
N GLU A 146 15.68 12.56 5.96
CA GLU A 146 16.85 11.96 6.64
C GLU A 146 16.54 10.60 7.29
N ASP A 147 15.25 10.28 7.46
CA ASP A 147 14.77 9.02 8.03
C ASP A 147 14.56 7.92 6.98
N GLU A 148 14.93 8.16 5.71
CA GLU A 148 14.89 7.16 4.63
C GLU A 148 16.01 6.12 4.81
N HIS A 149 15.67 4.84 4.73
CA HIS A 149 16.65 3.76 4.87
C HIS A 149 16.21 2.49 4.14
N ASP A 150 17.14 1.54 3.97
CA ASP A 150 16.82 0.22 3.42
C ASP A 150 15.78 -0.52 4.28
N VAL A 151 14.96 -1.37 3.66
CA VAL A 151 13.84 -2.01 4.37
C VAL A 151 14.33 -2.88 5.54
N VAL A 152 13.92 -2.50 6.75
CA VAL A 152 14.15 -3.30 7.96
C VAL A 152 12.96 -4.22 8.18
N TRP A 153 13.20 -5.52 8.11
CA TRP A 153 12.19 -6.56 8.35
C TRP A 153 12.24 -7.05 9.79
N PHE A 154 11.08 -7.18 10.42
CA PHE A 154 10.96 -7.67 11.80
C PHE A 154 9.63 -8.38 12.05
N TRP A 155 9.60 -9.19 13.10
CA TRP A 155 8.36 -9.75 13.64
C TRP A 155 7.69 -8.73 14.56
N LEU A 156 6.46 -8.38 14.25
CA LEU A 156 5.61 -7.57 15.11
C LEU A 156 4.60 -8.49 15.81
N GLU A 157 4.58 -8.44 17.13
CA GLU A 157 3.73 -9.29 17.98
C GLU A 157 2.63 -8.47 18.65
N LYS A 158 1.48 -9.09 18.88
CA LYS A 158 0.37 -8.49 19.62
C LYS A 158 0.81 -8.10 21.04
N GLY A 159 0.38 -6.90 21.45
CA GLY A 159 0.62 -6.39 22.81
C GLY A 159 2.02 -5.79 23.03
N LYS A 160 2.96 -5.99 22.11
CA LYS A 160 4.30 -5.39 22.14
C LYS A 160 4.42 -4.32 21.06
N SER A 161 4.96 -3.16 21.41
CA SER A 161 5.35 -2.15 20.43
C SER A 161 6.77 -2.43 19.95
N PHE A 162 7.01 -2.29 18.65
CA PHE A 162 8.34 -2.39 18.07
C PHE A 162 8.84 -1.01 17.67
N GLU A 163 10.10 -0.70 17.94
CA GLU A 163 10.77 0.53 17.51
C GLU A 163 11.78 0.18 16.42
N CYS A 164 11.69 0.84 15.27
CA CYS A 164 12.67 0.64 14.19
C CYS A 164 14.06 1.10 14.64
N PRO A 165 15.11 0.27 14.52
CA PRO A 165 16.45 0.62 14.98
C PRO A 165 17.14 1.73 14.17
N VAL A 166 16.58 2.12 13.01
CA VAL A 166 17.17 3.11 12.10
C VAL A 166 16.42 4.44 12.19
N CYS A 167 15.14 4.47 11.82
CA CYS A 167 14.34 5.70 11.85
C CYS A 167 13.62 5.98 13.18
N THR A 168 13.69 5.08 14.18
CA THR A 168 13.00 5.23 15.48
C THR A 168 11.46 5.27 15.40
N GLN A 169 10.88 4.84 14.28
CA GLN A 169 9.43 4.72 14.13
C GLN A 169 8.86 3.63 15.04
N TYR A 170 7.75 3.92 15.71
CA TYR A 170 7.03 2.95 16.54
C TYR A 170 5.91 2.26 15.77
N PHE A 171 5.80 0.94 15.95
CA PHE A 171 4.78 0.08 15.36
C PHE A 171 4.02 -0.68 16.42
N LYS A 172 2.72 -0.87 16.22
CA LYS A 172 1.86 -1.68 17.08
C LYS A 172 0.90 -2.52 16.26
N LEU A 173 0.74 -3.78 16.64
CA LEU A 173 -0.14 -4.71 15.93
C LEU A 173 -1.57 -4.65 16.46
N GLU A 174 -2.53 -4.59 15.54
CA GLU A 174 -3.97 -4.72 15.80
C GLU A 174 -4.48 -6.00 15.11
N VAL A 175 -5.05 -6.91 15.90
CA VAL A 175 -5.60 -8.16 15.36
C VAL A 175 -7.04 -7.93 14.92
N VAL A 176 -7.32 -8.16 13.64
CA VAL A 176 -8.67 -8.01 13.04
C VAL A 176 -9.32 -9.36 12.70
N GLY A 177 -8.58 -10.46 12.86
CA GLY A 177 -9.05 -11.82 12.63
C GLY A 177 -9.25 -12.63 13.93
N PRO A 178 -9.33 -13.96 13.83
CA PRO A 178 -9.40 -14.87 14.97
C PRO A 178 -8.19 -14.77 15.91
N GLY A 179 -7.04 -14.29 15.43
CA GLY A 179 -5.79 -14.29 16.18
C GLY A 179 -5.12 -15.66 16.18
N GLY A 180 -4.28 -15.89 17.19
CA GLY A 180 -3.48 -17.10 17.32
C GLY A 180 -2.16 -17.06 16.53
N PRO A 181 -1.30 -18.07 16.73
CA PRO A 181 -0.03 -18.16 16.04
C PRO A 181 -0.25 -18.57 14.56
N PRO A 182 0.44 -17.95 13.60
CA PRO A 182 0.25 -18.15 12.16
C PRO A 182 0.71 -19.52 11.66
N ASP A 183 1.51 -20.25 12.44
CA ASP A 183 1.93 -21.62 12.16
C ASP A 183 0.92 -22.67 12.66
N GLY A 184 -0.12 -22.26 13.41
CA GLY A 184 -1.18 -23.15 13.89
C GLY A 184 -0.75 -24.12 15.00
N HIS A 185 0.45 -23.98 15.54
CA HIS A 185 0.91 -24.76 16.69
C HIS A 185 0.75 -23.86 17.92
N GLY A 186 -0.14 -24.23 18.83
CA GLY A 186 -0.32 -23.48 20.08
C GLY A 186 0.95 -23.52 20.93
N ASP A 187 1.13 -22.53 21.81
CA ASP A 187 2.27 -22.46 22.74
C ASP A 187 2.14 -23.52 23.88
N GLU A 188 2.05 -24.81 23.54
CA GLU A 188 1.95 -25.92 24.52
C GLU A 188 3.32 -26.51 24.91
N ASP A 189 4.43 -25.84 24.59
CA ASP A 189 5.76 -26.47 24.56
C ASP A 189 6.74 -26.04 25.67
N ASP A 190 6.39 -25.12 26.57
CA ASP A 190 7.35 -24.58 27.56
C ASP A 190 7.39 -25.35 28.91
N GLU A 191 6.77 -26.53 28.99
CA GLU A 191 6.69 -27.29 30.26
C GLU A 191 7.40 -28.65 30.22
N HIS A 192 8.59 -28.78 29.64
CA HIS A 192 9.55 -29.84 30.02
C HIS A 192 10.97 -29.50 29.55
N HIS A 193 11.87 -29.17 30.50
CA HIS A 193 13.26 -29.64 30.61
C HIS A 193 13.97 -28.81 31.71
N HIS A 194 13.78 -29.25 32.96
CA HIS A 194 14.68 -28.95 34.08
C HIS A 194 15.72 -30.05 34.22
#